data_AF-A0A7C7Y705-F1
#
_entry.id   AF-A0A7C7Y705-F1
#
_cell.length_a   1.000
_cell.length_b   1.000
_cell.length_c   1.000
_cell.angle_alpha   90.00
_cell.angle_beta   90.00
_cell.angle_gamma   90.00
#
_symmetry.space_group_name_H-M   'P 1'
#
loop_
_entity.id
_entity.type
_entity.pdbx_description
1 polymer ?
#
loop_
_entity_poly.entity_id
_entity_poly.type
_entity_poly.pdbx_seq_one_letter_code
_entity_poly.pdbx_strand_id
1 'polypeptide(L)'
;MSAELSPSTGTSGEWWSGVQRAIAAAEYQASETEGGLQAPNRAHGLRTWFAPTGIRIHDRKIEGRSGLAELSLVGIGRGSMLAPVAAGRVTETASRVEIRRSGIVEWYENSPRGLEQGFTLQARSQGEGSLVLELTVAHARAIIDGASVVLISEAGRRLRYGDLFAEDAEGRLLASRIEVANPHLLRLVVEDAGAVYPIVIDPLITAVPDATLESNIAWSGSFDSTSFGESVSGA
;
A
#
# COMPACT_ATOMS: atom_id res chain seq x y z
N MET A 1 -47.48 -40.93 -29.80
CA MET A 1 -46.61 -40.77 -28.62
C MET A 1 -45.42 -39.94 -29.08
N SER A 2 -45.53 -38.61 -28.96
CA SER A 2 -44.45 -37.69 -29.29
C SER A 2 -43.99 -37.06 -27.97
N ALA A 3 -42.70 -37.21 -27.67
CA ALA A 3 -42.06 -36.57 -26.53
C ALA A 3 -41.70 -35.13 -26.92
N GLU A 4 -42.32 -34.15 -26.26
CA GLU A 4 -41.80 -32.77 -26.25
C GLU A 4 -40.80 -32.64 -25.10
N LEU A 5 -39.53 -32.48 -25.48
CA LEU A 5 -38.47 -32.04 -24.59
C LEU A 5 -38.69 -30.55 -24.29
N SER A 6 -38.99 -30.22 -23.04
CA SER A 6 -38.98 -28.84 -22.56
C SER A 6 -37.54 -28.35 -22.38
N PRO A 7 -37.18 -27.12 -22.81
CA PRO A 7 -35.86 -26.55 -22.57
C PRO A 7 -35.71 -26.12 -21.10
N SER A 8 -34.56 -26.44 -20.51
CA SER A 8 -34.19 -26.06 -19.14
C SER A 8 -33.90 -24.56 -19.03
N THR A 9 -34.61 -23.87 -18.14
CA THR A 9 -34.50 -22.43 -17.84
C THR A 9 -33.49 -22.11 -16.73
N GLY A 10 -32.45 -22.94 -16.55
CA GLY A 10 -31.52 -22.85 -15.42
C GLY A 10 -30.26 -22.00 -15.58
N THR A 11 -30.03 -21.32 -16.71
CA THR A 11 -28.67 -20.88 -17.09
C THR A 11 -28.40 -19.37 -17.09
N SER A 12 -29.43 -18.51 -17.06
CA SER A 12 -29.23 -17.05 -17.23
C SER A 12 -28.77 -16.32 -15.95
N GLY A 13 -29.29 -16.70 -14.77
CA GLY A 13 -28.97 -16.04 -13.50
C GLY A 13 -27.59 -16.37 -12.93
N GLU A 14 -27.15 -17.62 -13.06
CA GLU A 14 -25.81 -18.07 -12.63
C GLU A 14 -24.72 -17.56 -13.56
N TRP A 15 -25.00 -17.53 -14.88
CA TRP A 15 -24.12 -16.88 -15.86
C TRP A 15 -23.99 -15.38 -15.58
N TRP A 16 -25.09 -14.68 -15.29
CA TRP A 16 -25.06 -13.25 -15.01
C TRP A 16 -24.34 -12.89 -13.70
N SER A 17 -24.54 -13.69 -12.65
CA SER A 17 -23.78 -13.57 -11.39
C SER A 17 -22.30 -13.95 -11.58
N GLY A 18 -21.99 -14.85 -12.51
CA GLY A 18 -20.62 -15.19 -12.93
C GLY A 18 -19.94 -14.05 -13.67
N VAL A 19 -20.62 -13.43 -14.62
CA VAL A 19 -20.14 -12.25 -15.36
C VAL A 19 -19.96 -11.06 -14.43
N GLN A 20 -20.88 -10.79 -13.51
CA GLN A 20 -20.74 -9.72 -12.53
C GLN A 20 -19.56 -9.95 -11.58
N ARG A 21 -19.32 -11.19 -11.12
CA ARG A 21 -18.14 -11.53 -10.31
C ARG A 21 -16.84 -11.42 -11.10
N ALA A 22 -16.84 -11.84 -12.37
CA ALA A 22 -15.67 -11.71 -13.24
C ALA A 22 -15.35 -10.24 -13.55
N ILE A 23 -16.37 -9.41 -13.78
CA ILE A 23 -16.21 -7.96 -13.97
C ILE A 23 -15.69 -7.32 -12.68
N ALA A 24 -16.26 -7.64 -11.51
CA ALA A 24 -15.83 -7.15 -10.21
C ALA A 24 -14.39 -7.56 -9.88
N ALA A 25 -13.99 -8.80 -10.19
CA ALA A 25 -12.63 -9.29 -10.01
C ALA A 25 -11.65 -8.62 -10.99
N ALA A 26 -12.06 -8.39 -12.24
CA ALA A 26 -11.27 -7.67 -13.24
C ALA A 26 -11.01 -6.20 -12.85
N GLU A 27 -11.73 -5.65 -11.86
CA GLU A 27 -11.46 -4.30 -11.35
C GLU A 27 -10.25 -4.21 -10.44
N TYR A 28 -9.63 -5.35 -10.09
CA TYR A 28 -8.47 -5.46 -9.22
C TYR A 28 -7.37 -6.38 -9.76
N GLN A 29 -7.69 -7.31 -10.65
CA GLN A 29 -6.73 -8.24 -11.24
C GLN A 29 -5.63 -7.52 -12.02
N ALA A 30 -4.40 -8.03 -11.88
CA ALA A 30 -3.31 -7.65 -12.74
C ALA A 30 -3.56 -8.15 -14.16
N SER A 31 -3.04 -7.43 -15.15
CA SER A 31 -3.06 -7.86 -16.54
C SER A 31 -1.92 -7.20 -17.31
N GLU A 32 -1.36 -7.97 -18.24
CA GLU A 32 -0.36 -7.47 -19.19
C GLU A 32 -0.99 -6.53 -20.21
N THR A 33 -0.29 -5.44 -20.51
CA THR A 33 -0.66 -4.45 -21.52
C THR A 33 0.57 -4.07 -22.34
N GLU A 34 0.43 -3.26 -23.39
CA GLU A 34 1.58 -2.73 -24.14
C GLU A 34 2.55 -1.93 -23.24
N GLY A 35 2.05 -1.33 -22.16
CA GLY A 35 2.86 -0.61 -21.18
C GLY A 35 3.50 -1.49 -20.10
N GLY A 36 3.23 -2.80 -20.10
CA GLY A 36 3.63 -3.77 -19.07
C GLY A 36 2.50 -4.20 -18.13
N LEU A 37 2.87 -4.96 -17.09
CA LEU A 37 1.97 -5.50 -16.08
C LEU A 37 1.39 -4.39 -15.21
N GLN A 38 0.06 -4.34 -15.12
CA GLN A 38 -0.65 -3.33 -14.34
C GLN A 38 -1.91 -3.88 -13.68
N ALA A 39 -2.36 -3.24 -12.61
CA ALA A 39 -3.64 -3.51 -11.97
C ALA A 39 -4.42 -2.21 -11.72
N PRO A 40 -5.68 -2.11 -12.16
CA PRO A 40 -6.56 -1.01 -11.77
C PRO A 40 -7.05 -1.19 -10.33
N ASN A 41 -7.35 -0.12 -9.62
CA ASN A 41 -8.13 -0.15 -8.37
C ASN A 41 -9.19 0.95 -8.46
N ARG A 42 -10.44 0.58 -8.76
CA ARG A 42 -11.53 1.55 -8.95
C ARG A 42 -11.96 2.23 -7.67
N ALA A 43 -12.02 1.48 -6.56
CA ALA A 43 -12.42 1.99 -5.26
C ALA A 43 -11.56 3.19 -4.82
N HIS A 44 -10.26 3.14 -5.14
CA HIS A 44 -9.31 4.20 -4.82
C HIS A 44 -8.94 5.11 -6.01
N GLY A 45 -9.48 4.84 -7.21
CA GLY A 45 -9.14 5.59 -8.41
C GLY A 45 -7.67 5.47 -8.82
N LEU A 46 -7.03 4.33 -8.53
CA LEU A 46 -5.61 4.10 -8.79
C LEU A 46 -5.39 3.17 -10.00
N ARG A 47 -4.22 3.27 -10.59
CA ARG A 47 -3.64 2.25 -11.46
C ARG A 47 -2.20 2.01 -11.04
N THR A 48 -1.87 0.76 -10.76
CA THR A 48 -0.53 0.36 -10.32
C THR A 48 0.17 -0.38 -11.46
N TRP A 49 1.41 0.00 -11.74
CA TRP A 49 2.31 -0.69 -12.66
C TRP A 49 3.40 -1.40 -11.87
N PHE A 50 3.69 -2.65 -12.23
CA PHE A 50 4.64 -3.49 -11.52
C PHE A 50 5.94 -3.60 -12.33
N ALA A 51 7.06 -3.29 -11.69
CA ALA A 51 8.39 -3.32 -12.30
C ALA A 51 9.34 -4.18 -11.45
N PRO A 52 10.48 -4.63 -11.99
CA PRO A 52 11.47 -5.41 -11.23
C PRO A 52 11.98 -4.77 -9.92
N THR A 53 11.87 -3.45 -9.77
CA THR A 53 12.34 -2.72 -8.57
C THR A 53 11.23 -2.41 -7.56
N GLY A 54 9.96 -2.46 -7.97
CA GLY A 54 8.82 -2.08 -7.13
C GLY A 54 7.59 -1.67 -7.97
N ILE A 55 6.88 -0.64 -7.52
CA ILE A 55 5.61 -0.19 -8.15
C ILE A 55 5.60 1.29 -8.50
N ARG A 56 4.86 1.62 -9.56
CA ARG A 56 4.45 2.99 -9.90
C ARG A 56 2.94 3.11 -9.84
N ILE A 57 2.45 4.10 -9.10
CA ILE A 57 1.03 4.36 -8.88
C ILE A 57 0.65 5.62 -9.64
N HIS A 58 -0.41 5.53 -10.42
CA HIS A 58 -0.96 6.61 -11.24
C HIS A 58 -2.42 6.87 -10.88
N ASP A 59 -2.90 8.09 -11.13
CA ASP A 59 -4.33 8.37 -11.07
C ASP A 59 -5.00 7.69 -12.27
N ARG A 60 -6.10 6.98 -12.00
CA ARG A 60 -6.83 6.24 -13.03
C ARG A 60 -7.75 7.13 -13.87
N LYS A 61 -8.21 8.25 -13.31
CA LYS A 61 -9.22 9.13 -13.92
C LYS A 61 -8.60 10.23 -14.78
N ILE A 62 -7.34 10.57 -14.53
CA ILE A 62 -6.62 11.60 -15.29
C ILE A 62 -5.82 10.92 -16.39
N GLU A 63 -6.17 11.19 -17.65
CA GLU A 63 -5.38 10.76 -18.80
C GLU A 63 -4.04 11.53 -18.81
N GLY A 64 -2.96 10.82 -18.47
CA GLY A 64 -1.62 11.40 -18.38
C GLY A 64 -0.71 10.59 -17.47
N ARG A 65 0.60 10.77 -17.60
CA ARG A 65 1.62 10.09 -16.77
C ARG A 65 1.90 10.82 -15.45
N SER A 66 0.92 11.51 -14.85
CA SER A 66 1.15 12.12 -13.54
C SER A 66 1.26 11.01 -12.50
N GLY A 67 2.50 10.58 -12.24
CA GLY A 67 2.82 9.62 -11.20
C GLY A 67 2.34 10.17 -9.86
N LEU A 68 1.56 9.37 -9.14
CA LEU A 68 1.13 9.69 -7.78
C LEU A 68 2.21 9.33 -6.78
N ALA A 69 2.85 8.17 -6.96
CA ALA A 69 3.98 7.72 -6.18
C ALA A 69 4.70 6.60 -6.94
N GLU A 70 5.99 6.46 -6.67
CA GLU A 70 6.76 5.27 -7.02
C GLU A 70 7.49 4.80 -5.77
N LEU A 71 7.34 3.52 -5.45
CA LEU A 71 8.00 2.87 -4.32
C LEU A 71 8.92 1.78 -4.86
N SER A 72 10.20 1.84 -4.48
CA SER A 72 11.20 0.82 -4.85
C SER A 72 11.95 0.35 -3.61
N LEU A 73 12.07 -0.96 -3.43
CA LEU A 73 12.87 -1.56 -2.37
C LEU A 73 14.35 -1.49 -2.76
N VAL A 74 15.13 -0.73 -1.98
CA VAL A 74 16.54 -0.45 -2.29
C VAL A 74 17.52 -1.02 -1.27
N GLY A 75 17.07 -1.31 -0.05
CA GLY A 75 17.94 -1.80 1.02
C GLY A 75 17.23 -2.77 1.95
N ILE A 76 17.95 -3.80 2.41
CA ILE A 76 17.52 -4.70 3.50
C ILE A 76 18.71 -4.93 4.42
N GLY A 77 18.48 -4.90 5.72
CA GLY A 77 19.50 -5.28 6.67
C GLY A 77 19.08 -5.02 8.10
N ARG A 78 20.05 -4.64 8.94
CA ARG A 78 19.84 -4.52 10.37
C ARG A 78 20.43 -3.24 10.93
N GLY A 79 19.64 -2.54 11.74
CA GLY A 79 20.02 -1.23 12.27
C GLY A 79 20.43 -0.28 11.15
N SER A 80 21.69 0.19 11.17
CA SER A 80 22.25 1.07 10.14
C SER A 80 22.97 0.34 9.00
N MET A 81 23.12 -0.98 9.05
CA MET A 81 23.81 -1.77 8.05
C MET A 81 22.82 -2.39 7.06
N LEU A 82 22.63 -1.75 5.91
CA LEU A 82 21.72 -2.19 4.86
C LEU A 82 22.50 -2.64 3.62
N ALA A 83 22.18 -3.83 3.12
CA ALA A 83 22.67 -4.32 1.85
C ALA A 83 21.75 -3.86 0.70
N PRO A 84 22.31 -3.48 -0.46
CA PRO A 84 21.51 -3.06 -1.60
C PRO A 84 20.67 -4.22 -2.14
N VAL A 85 19.47 -3.89 -2.60
CA VAL A 85 18.53 -4.84 -3.19
C VAL A 85 18.55 -4.69 -4.70
N ALA A 86 18.84 -5.79 -5.41
CA ALA A 86 18.79 -5.83 -6.86
C ALA A 86 17.35 -5.93 -7.39
N ALA A 87 17.16 -5.57 -8.66
CA ALA A 87 15.92 -5.85 -9.38
C ALA A 87 15.57 -7.35 -9.34
N GLY A 88 14.29 -7.65 -9.16
CA GLY A 88 13.76 -9.00 -9.08
C GLY A 88 13.08 -9.48 -10.36
N ARG A 89 12.52 -10.69 -10.29
CA ARG A 89 11.66 -11.24 -11.35
C ARG A 89 10.20 -10.99 -10.98
N VAL A 90 9.49 -10.25 -11.84
CA VAL A 90 8.04 -10.05 -11.73
C VAL A 90 7.32 -11.28 -12.22
N THR A 91 6.35 -11.77 -11.46
CA THR A 91 5.43 -12.84 -11.88
C THR A 91 4.04 -12.55 -11.34
N GLU A 92 3.02 -12.87 -12.12
CA GLU A 92 1.63 -12.89 -11.66
C GLU A 92 1.24 -14.32 -11.27
N THR A 93 0.72 -14.50 -10.05
CA THR A 93 0.25 -15.80 -9.55
C THR A 93 -1.14 -15.65 -8.95
N ALA A 94 -2.15 -16.26 -9.59
CA ALA A 94 -3.55 -16.20 -9.16
C ALA A 94 -4.10 -14.77 -9.00
N SER A 95 -4.15 -14.25 -7.77
CA SER A 95 -4.69 -12.92 -7.42
C SER A 95 -3.62 -11.90 -7.02
N ARG A 96 -2.33 -12.28 -7.04
CA ARG A 96 -1.22 -11.42 -6.59
C ARG A 96 -0.12 -11.28 -7.63
N VAL A 97 0.58 -10.16 -7.55
CA VAL A 97 1.84 -9.95 -8.27
C VAL A 97 2.99 -10.13 -7.29
N GLU A 98 4.02 -10.88 -7.68
CA GLU A 98 5.23 -11.09 -6.90
C GLU A 98 6.47 -10.56 -7.63
N ILE A 99 7.34 -9.87 -6.90
CA ILE A 99 8.70 -9.52 -7.31
C ILE A 99 9.66 -10.36 -6.47
N ARG A 100 10.16 -11.45 -7.06
CA ARG A 100 11.07 -12.39 -6.39
C ARG A 100 12.52 -11.93 -6.52
N ARG A 101 13.20 -11.83 -5.38
CA ARG A 101 14.62 -11.46 -5.27
C ARG A 101 15.35 -12.50 -4.41
N SER A 102 16.67 -12.40 -4.34
CA SER A 102 17.44 -13.25 -3.42
C SER A 102 17.06 -12.93 -1.97
N GLY A 103 16.55 -13.92 -1.24
CA GLY A 103 16.23 -13.83 0.20
C GLY A 103 14.90 -13.17 0.56
N ILE A 104 14.24 -12.45 -0.37
CA ILE A 104 12.97 -11.76 -0.14
C ILE A 104 12.02 -11.91 -1.33
N VAL A 105 10.74 -12.10 -1.02
CA VAL A 105 9.65 -11.98 -1.99
C VAL A 105 8.83 -10.77 -1.60
N GLU A 106 8.80 -9.77 -2.48
CA GLU A 106 7.83 -8.68 -2.38
C GLU A 106 6.58 -9.08 -3.15
N TRP A 107 5.40 -8.86 -2.61
CA TRP A 107 4.15 -9.24 -3.22
C TRP A 107 3.11 -8.14 -3.07
N TYR A 108 2.13 -8.13 -3.97
CA TYR A 108 1.07 -7.15 -3.98
C TYR A 108 -0.26 -7.82 -4.19
N GLU A 109 -1.20 -7.49 -3.30
CA GLU A 109 -2.59 -7.91 -3.41
C GLU A 109 -3.48 -6.68 -3.53
N ASN A 110 -4.28 -6.64 -4.59
CA ASN A 110 -5.10 -5.50 -4.91
C ASN A 110 -6.55 -5.83 -4.59
N SER A 111 -7.20 -4.98 -3.79
CA SER A 111 -8.55 -5.23 -3.30
C SER A 111 -9.36 -3.93 -3.17
N PRO A 112 -10.67 -4.01 -2.88
CA PRO A 112 -11.46 -2.83 -2.58
C PRO A 112 -10.95 -2.00 -1.39
N ARG A 113 -10.12 -2.58 -0.51
CA ARG A 113 -9.51 -1.87 0.64
C ARG A 113 -8.32 -1.00 0.26
N GLY A 114 -7.68 -1.29 -0.88
CA GLY A 114 -6.44 -0.65 -1.30
C GLY A 114 -5.50 -1.64 -2.00
N LEU A 115 -4.23 -1.26 -2.08
CA LEU A 115 -3.15 -2.13 -2.53
C LEU A 115 -2.32 -2.54 -1.31
N GLU A 116 -2.41 -3.81 -0.92
CA GLU A 116 -1.54 -4.42 0.08
C GLU A 116 -0.17 -4.67 -0.56
N GLN A 117 0.90 -4.27 0.14
CA GLN A 117 2.27 -4.50 -0.26
C GLN A 117 2.92 -5.33 0.82
N GLY A 118 3.15 -6.60 0.55
CA GLY A 118 3.80 -7.48 1.49
C GLY A 118 5.23 -7.83 1.13
N PHE A 119 5.99 -8.21 2.15
CA PHE A 119 7.34 -8.74 2.04
C PHE A 119 7.45 -10.02 2.86
N THR A 120 7.88 -11.10 2.22
CA THR A 120 8.23 -12.36 2.90
C THR A 120 9.73 -12.53 2.90
N LEU A 121 10.34 -12.39 4.07
CA LEU A 121 11.78 -12.61 4.27
C LEU A 121 12.00 -14.03 4.76
N GLN A 122 12.76 -14.83 4.01
CA GLN A 122 12.88 -16.28 4.25
C GLN A 122 13.86 -16.64 5.36
N ALA A 123 14.83 -15.76 5.62
CA ALA A 123 15.85 -15.98 6.63
C ALA A 123 16.31 -14.65 7.21
N ARG A 124 16.81 -14.70 8.43
CA ARG A 124 17.35 -13.54 9.14
C ARG A 124 18.55 -12.96 8.39
N SER A 125 18.51 -11.65 8.13
CA SER A 125 19.67 -10.90 7.63
C SER A 125 20.81 -10.90 8.67
N GLN A 126 22.06 -10.87 8.22
CA GLN A 126 23.23 -10.77 9.10
C GLN A 126 23.29 -9.40 9.80
N GLY A 127 23.93 -9.34 10.97
CA GLY A 127 24.11 -8.12 11.76
C GLY A 127 23.26 -8.06 13.03
N GLU A 128 23.24 -6.88 13.66
CA GLU A 128 22.58 -6.61 14.95
C GLU A 128 21.51 -5.51 14.82
N GLY A 129 20.60 -5.41 15.79
CA GLY A 129 19.55 -4.39 15.85
C GLY A 129 18.16 -4.91 15.44
N SER A 130 17.32 -4.05 14.86
CA SER A 130 16.02 -4.39 14.27
C SER A 130 16.17 -4.72 12.77
N LEU A 131 15.27 -5.51 12.21
CA LEU A 131 15.18 -5.70 10.76
C LEU A 131 14.69 -4.39 10.11
N VAL A 132 15.34 -3.98 9.01
CA VAL A 132 14.99 -2.76 8.29
C VAL A 132 14.87 -3.04 6.80
N LEU A 133 13.75 -2.64 6.20
CA LEU A 133 13.55 -2.56 4.75
C LEU A 133 13.50 -1.08 4.36
N GLU A 134 14.31 -0.67 3.39
CA GLU A 134 14.40 0.71 2.92
C GLU A 134 13.77 0.88 1.54
N LEU A 135 12.82 1.81 1.44
CA LEU A 135 12.02 2.09 0.26
C LEU A 135 12.26 3.53 -0.21
N THR A 136 12.69 3.71 -1.46
CA THR A 136 12.71 5.07 -2.06
C THR A 136 11.32 5.49 -2.47
N VAL A 137 11.03 6.79 -2.34
CA VAL A 137 9.79 7.43 -2.78
C VAL A 137 10.09 8.43 -3.89
N ALA A 138 9.55 8.20 -5.08
CA ALA A 138 9.55 9.16 -6.19
C ALA A 138 8.13 9.60 -6.55
N HIS A 139 8.02 10.71 -7.28
CA HIS A 139 6.74 11.37 -7.67
C HIS A 139 5.85 11.86 -6.51
N ALA A 140 6.29 11.66 -5.27
CA ALA A 140 5.66 12.15 -4.05
C ALA A 140 6.71 12.54 -3.01
N ARG A 141 6.25 13.24 -1.97
CA ARG A 141 6.98 13.44 -0.71
C ARG A 141 6.26 12.72 0.41
N ALA A 142 7.01 11.97 1.20
CA ALA A 142 6.54 11.29 2.39
C ALA A 142 6.51 12.23 3.61
N ILE A 143 5.41 12.21 4.35
CA ILE A 143 5.24 12.91 5.62
C ILE A 143 4.67 11.92 6.63
N ILE A 144 5.28 11.82 7.81
CA ILE A 144 4.77 10.97 8.89
C ILE A 144 3.43 11.51 9.41
N ASP A 145 2.47 10.61 9.65
CA ASP A 145 1.15 10.90 10.19
C ASP A 145 0.73 9.76 11.14
N GLY A 146 1.01 9.97 12.43
CA GLY A 146 0.83 8.94 13.47
C GLY A 146 1.67 7.69 13.19
N ALA A 147 1.01 6.53 13.08
CA ALA A 147 1.62 5.24 12.74
C ALA A 147 1.68 4.98 11.22
N SER A 148 1.34 5.97 10.40
CA SER A 148 1.31 5.88 8.94
C SER A 148 2.12 7.00 8.29
N VAL A 149 2.26 6.94 6.97
CA VAL A 149 2.87 7.97 6.15
C VAL A 149 1.85 8.44 5.12
N VAL A 150 1.80 9.75 4.87
CA VAL A 150 1.10 10.30 3.73
C VAL A 150 2.09 10.65 2.63
N LEU A 151 1.88 10.07 1.45
CA LEU A 151 2.59 10.37 0.22
C LEU A 151 1.80 11.45 -0.53
N ILE A 152 2.41 12.62 -0.71
CA ILE A 152 1.79 13.75 -1.40
C ILE A 152 2.45 13.92 -2.77
N SER A 153 1.70 13.72 -3.84
CA SER A 153 2.18 13.91 -5.20
C SER A 153 2.38 15.39 -5.55
N GLU A 154 3.06 15.68 -6.65
CA GLU A 154 3.23 17.06 -7.15
C GLU A 154 1.90 17.75 -7.44
N ALA A 155 0.88 16.98 -7.87
CA ALA A 155 -0.47 17.47 -8.11
C ALA A 155 -1.32 17.57 -6.83
N GLY A 156 -0.74 17.33 -5.65
CA GLY A 156 -1.42 17.42 -4.36
C GLY A 156 -2.29 16.22 -3.99
N ARG A 157 -2.32 15.15 -4.82
CA ARG A 157 -3.03 13.92 -4.48
C ARG A 157 -2.32 13.21 -3.33
N ARG A 158 -3.11 12.65 -2.42
CA ARG A 158 -2.61 12.05 -1.18
C ARG A 158 -2.90 10.56 -1.15
N LEU A 159 -1.86 9.77 -0.93
CA LEU A 159 -1.96 8.34 -0.65
C LEU A 159 -1.53 8.12 0.80
N ARG A 160 -2.27 7.31 1.56
CA ARG A 160 -1.84 6.83 2.86
C ARG A 160 -1.11 5.51 2.66
N TYR A 161 0.06 5.40 3.25
CA TYR A 161 0.85 4.18 3.40
C TYR A 161 0.92 3.85 4.87
N GLY A 162 0.22 2.81 5.30
CA GLY A 162 0.00 2.55 6.71
C GLY A 162 -0.53 1.16 6.97
N ASP A 163 -1.20 1.00 8.11
CA ASP A 163 -1.71 -0.30 8.60
C ASP A 163 -0.63 -1.38 8.58
N LEU A 164 0.62 -0.96 8.84
CA LEU A 164 1.79 -1.82 8.85
C LEU A 164 1.60 -2.91 9.90
N PHE A 165 1.75 -4.14 9.42
CA PHE A 165 1.71 -5.33 10.23
C PHE A 165 2.95 -6.18 9.98
N ALA A 166 3.42 -6.91 11.00
CA ALA A 166 4.47 -7.90 10.84
C ALA A 166 4.20 -9.13 11.70
N GLU A 167 4.39 -10.32 11.12
CA GLU A 167 4.23 -11.61 11.81
C GLU A 167 5.37 -12.57 11.47
N ASP A 168 5.67 -13.46 12.40
CA ASP A 168 6.61 -14.55 12.20
C ASP A 168 5.91 -15.85 11.76
N ALA A 169 6.67 -16.91 11.48
CA ALA A 169 6.14 -18.17 10.98
C ALA A 169 5.24 -18.93 11.97
N GLU A 170 5.27 -18.56 13.24
CA GLU A 170 4.40 -19.12 14.29
C GLU A 170 3.14 -18.26 14.49
N GLY A 171 2.96 -17.20 13.68
CA GLY A 171 1.84 -16.27 13.77
C GLY A 171 1.98 -15.25 14.90
N ARG A 172 3.19 -15.08 15.47
CA ARG A 172 3.41 -14.08 16.51
C ARG A 172 3.60 -12.71 15.89
N LEU A 173 2.86 -11.75 16.43
CA LEU A 173 2.97 -10.35 16.01
C LEU A 173 4.29 -9.75 16.47
N LEU A 174 4.96 -9.08 15.53
CA LEU A 174 6.21 -8.39 15.77
C LEU A 174 5.94 -6.89 15.84
N ALA A 175 6.55 -6.23 16.82
CA ALA A 175 6.47 -4.77 16.91
C ALA A 175 7.11 -4.17 15.66
N SER A 176 6.37 -3.30 14.98
CA SER A 176 6.80 -2.70 13.73
C SER A 176 6.36 -1.25 13.62
N ARG A 177 7.10 -0.47 12.83
CA ARG A 177 6.81 0.95 12.59
C ARG A 177 7.35 1.39 11.23
N ILE A 178 6.78 2.48 10.72
CA ILE A 178 7.28 3.19 9.54
C ILE A 178 8.07 4.41 10.02
N GLU A 179 9.28 4.59 9.50
CA GLU A 179 10.09 5.79 9.69
C GLU A 179 10.28 6.52 8.36
N VAL A 180 10.28 7.85 8.39
CA VAL A 180 10.61 8.70 7.24
C VAL A 180 12.03 9.24 7.47
N ALA A 181 13.03 8.60 6.87
CA ALA A 181 14.42 9.05 7.01
C ALA A 181 14.64 10.40 6.34
N ASN A 182 13.98 10.60 5.20
CA ASN A 182 13.79 11.90 4.54
C ASN A 182 12.54 11.80 3.63
N PRO A 183 12.06 12.90 3.02
CA PRO A 183 10.82 12.87 2.22
C PRO A 183 10.81 11.90 1.03
N HIS A 184 11.96 11.34 0.65
CA HIS A 184 12.13 10.41 -0.46
C HIS A 184 12.63 9.03 -0.02
N LEU A 185 12.64 8.74 1.28
CA LEU A 185 13.19 7.48 1.82
C LEU A 185 12.43 7.05 3.08
N LEU A 186 11.72 5.91 2.96
CA LEU A 186 11.03 5.25 4.06
C LEU A 186 11.82 4.08 4.59
N ARG A 187 11.61 3.76 5.86
CA ARG A 187 12.07 2.53 6.49
C ARG A 187 10.90 1.82 7.14
N LEU A 188 10.74 0.54 6.81
CA LEU A 188 9.91 -0.38 7.59
C LEU A 188 10.82 -1.04 8.61
N VAL A 189 10.59 -0.79 9.89
CA VAL A 189 11.41 -1.31 10.97
C VAL A 189 10.62 -2.36 11.74
N VAL A 190 11.20 -3.54 11.93
CA VAL A 190 10.58 -4.69 12.61
C VAL A 190 11.49 -5.22 13.70
N GLU A 191 10.95 -5.33 14.91
CA GLU A 191 11.62 -5.95 16.06
C GLU A 191 11.43 -7.47 16.00
N ASP A 192 12.36 -8.16 15.34
CA ASP A 192 12.32 -9.61 15.06
C ASP A 192 13.28 -10.42 15.98
N ALA A 193 13.58 -9.91 17.17
CA ALA A 193 14.36 -10.65 18.16
C ALA A 193 13.61 -11.93 18.57
N GLY A 194 14.24 -13.08 18.38
CA GLY A 194 13.63 -14.39 18.63
C GLY A 194 12.50 -14.76 17.66
N ALA A 195 12.33 -14.07 16.53
CA ALA A 195 11.37 -14.42 15.48
C ALA A 195 11.73 -15.71 14.76
N VAL A 196 10.71 -16.53 14.47
CA VAL A 196 10.84 -17.71 13.62
C VAL A 196 10.54 -17.32 12.17
N TYR A 197 11.48 -17.58 11.28
CA TYR A 197 11.32 -17.22 9.87
C TYR A 197 10.53 -18.29 9.10
N PRO A 198 9.80 -17.93 8.02
CA PRO A 198 9.75 -16.61 7.39
C PRO A 198 8.99 -15.54 8.20
N ILE A 199 9.38 -14.28 8.00
CA ILE A 199 8.64 -13.13 8.51
C ILE A 199 7.86 -12.49 7.36
N VAL A 200 6.61 -12.13 7.61
CA VAL A 200 5.75 -11.36 6.71
C VAL A 200 5.61 -9.94 7.24
N ILE A 201 5.78 -8.95 6.36
CA ILE A 201 5.62 -7.52 6.65
C ILE A 201 4.67 -6.95 5.60
N ASP A 202 3.55 -6.35 6.00
CA ASP A 202 2.48 -5.97 5.07
C ASP A 202 1.87 -4.61 5.44
N PRO A 203 2.34 -3.52 4.81
CA PRO A 203 1.63 -2.25 4.77
C PRO A 203 0.59 -2.14 3.65
N LEU A 204 -0.44 -1.34 3.90
CA LEU A 204 -1.53 -1.03 2.99
C LEU A 204 -1.38 0.37 2.38
N ILE A 205 -1.61 0.48 1.07
CA ILE A 205 -1.71 1.74 0.34
C ILE A 205 -3.18 2.04 0.02
N THR A 206 -3.65 3.21 0.45
CA THR A 206 -5.01 3.69 0.16
C THR A 206 -4.98 5.12 -0.37
N ALA A 207 -5.89 5.46 -1.29
CA ALA A 207 -6.15 6.86 -1.60
C ALA A 207 -6.86 7.54 -0.43
N VAL A 208 -6.42 8.74 -0.06
CA VAL A 208 -7.10 9.57 0.95
C VAL A 208 -8.11 10.47 0.23
N PRO A 209 -9.41 10.43 0.56
CA PRO A 209 -10.38 11.37 0.01
C PRO A 209 -10.03 12.81 0.42
N ASP A 210 -10.15 13.77 -0.50
CA ASP A 210 -9.79 15.17 -0.22
C ASP A 210 -10.61 15.77 0.96
N ALA A 211 -11.82 15.26 1.20
CA ALA A 211 -12.73 15.73 2.25
C ALA A 211 -12.41 15.26 3.68
N THR A 212 -11.64 14.18 3.88
CA THR A 212 -11.38 13.65 5.23
C THR A 212 -10.31 14.43 6.01
N LEU A 213 -9.63 15.38 5.37
CA LEU A 213 -8.62 16.22 6.01
C LEU A 213 -9.17 17.55 6.50
N GLU A 214 -10.12 18.20 5.81
CA GLU A 214 -10.71 19.47 6.30
C GLU A 214 -11.27 19.32 7.72
N SER A 215 -11.84 18.16 8.06
CA SER A 215 -12.34 17.87 9.41
C SER A 215 -11.24 17.75 10.47
N ASN A 216 -10.03 17.30 10.11
CA ASN A 216 -8.93 17.10 11.07
C ASN A 216 -8.04 18.35 11.21
N ILE A 217 -8.01 19.25 10.22
CA ILE A 217 -7.30 20.54 10.34
C ILE A 217 -8.14 21.58 11.07
N ALA A 218 -9.48 21.48 11.03
CA ALA A 218 -10.37 22.40 11.73
C ALA A 218 -10.41 22.23 13.26
N TRP A 219 -9.89 21.13 13.83
CA TRP A 219 -9.88 20.88 15.29
C TRP A 219 -8.51 21.16 15.96
N SER A 220 -7.45 21.49 15.22
CA SER A 220 -6.12 21.73 15.84
C SER A 220 -5.76 23.21 16.03
N GLY A 221 -6.70 24.14 15.85
CA GLY A 221 -6.42 25.57 16.01
C GLY A 221 -7.62 26.42 16.40
N SER A 222 -8.06 26.34 17.67
CA SER A 222 -8.80 27.44 18.30
C SER A 222 -8.60 27.41 19.82
N PHE A 223 -7.41 27.81 20.26
CA PHE A 223 -7.25 28.48 21.54
C PHE A 223 -6.86 29.93 21.22
N ASP A 224 -7.87 30.79 21.06
CA ASP A 224 -7.66 32.22 21.20
C ASP A 224 -7.96 32.59 22.66
N SER A 225 -6.92 32.51 23.48
CA SER A 225 -6.90 33.18 24.77
C SER A 225 -6.47 34.62 24.52
N THR A 226 -7.41 35.58 24.59
CA THR A 226 -7.24 36.90 25.22
C THR A 226 -8.50 37.75 25.03
N SER A 227 -9.38 37.75 26.03
CA SER A 227 -10.20 38.93 26.32
C SER A 227 -9.91 39.34 27.75
N PHE A 228 -9.14 40.42 27.87
CA PHE A 228 -8.79 41.08 29.11
C PHE A 228 -10.07 41.66 29.74
N GLY A 229 -10.22 41.44 31.05
CA GLY A 229 -11.28 42.05 31.84
C GLY A 229 -11.06 43.55 31.99
N GLU A 230 -12.07 44.34 31.63
CA GLU A 230 -12.18 45.72 32.11
C GLU A 230 -12.82 45.72 33.50
N SER A 231 -12.07 46.25 34.47
CA SER A 231 -12.61 46.67 35.76
C SER A 231 -13.05 48.14 35.63
N VAL A 232 -14.31 48.44 35.92
CA VAL A 232 -14.80 49.81 36.04
C VAL A 232 -14.97 50.14 37.52
N SER A 233 -14.18 51.10 38.00
CA SER A 233 -14.34 51.79 39.27
C SER A 233 -15.54 52.73 39.19
N GLY A 234 -16.46 52.66 40.16
CA GLY A 234 -17.52 53.64 40.37
C GLY A 234 -17.38 54.26 41.76
N ALA A 235 -17.34 55.60 41.78
CA ALA A 235 -17.22 56.47 42.94
C ALA A 235 -18.48 56.49 43.83
#